data_AF-A0A925I1Z7-F1
#
_entry.id   AF-A0A925I1Z7-F1
#
_cell.length_a   1.000
_cell.length_b   1.000
_cell.length_c   1.000
_cell.angle_alpha   90.00
_cell.angle_beta   90.00
_cell.angle_gamma   90.00
#
_symmetry.space_group_name_H-M   'P 1'
#
loop_
_entity.id
_entity.type
_entity.pdbx_description
1 polymer ?
#
loop_
_entity_poly.entity_id
_entity_poly.type
_entity_poly.pdbx_seq_one_letter_code
_entity_poly.pdbx_strand_id
1 'polypeptide(L)'
;MPANTIRFSASRSWPCLLAAVLAGCGTTYTVDDGSAVDPKLLSDIRLYGKGQRAVRPAIVRSAQLRDPDCSNQWEIPFMAATSYDLPKPARIAWVRALQVDERLTVVAAAPGSGLAAGDKIVELDGYSSGNTLKMLARLEELRDDGDPFFVKLASFNKVEIKPVKVCRGHAQIAAPANPLARDYHWLQSTHPLAPFAVDLTPDEALWTVLWTQGLSEEGGAKMKTYQYGLSMLKTGINIASLVSGAKGVQVAAESAYKVAASQAAKSVGNMAAEAAAREAMKVAAQKVADSVRDSAILSLQKALKAQAQAVAFDTVKAAALYRGSLSGTSWVAGFSFDAADKWALERIGKLGGDPLAGFTLHYKLATAGLADSSLILDEARLKELTEVAALRGMGGKVALVLNGEDPDTPPAAVTSLVAEQEDTLVRQLETAAPPATRSWASS
;
A
#
# COMPACT_ATOMS: atom_id res chain seq x y z
N MET A 1 -18.36 103.47 -12.37
CA MET A 1 -17.47 102.54 -13.07
C MET A 1 -17.56 101.20 -12.34
N PRO A 2 -18.07 100.13 -12.96
CA PRO A 2 -18.65 99.01 -12.23
C PRO A 2 -17.63 97.93 -11.85
N ALA A 3 -17.98 97.24 -10.76
CA ALA A 3 -17.31 96.12 -10.15
C ALA A 3 -17.18 94.92 -11.10
N ASN A 4 -16.02 94.27 -11.04
CA ASN A 4 -15.72 93.07 -11.82
C ASN A 4 -16.21 91.83 -11.05
N THR A 5 -17.30 91.25 -11.53
CA THR A 5 -17.94 90.05 -10.98
C THR A 5 -17.25 88.80 -11.55
N ILE A 6 -16.50 88.07 -10.72
CA ILE A 6 -15.92 86.77 -11.09
C ILE A 6 -17.01 85.70 -10.99
N ARG A 7 -17.39 85.12 -12.14
CA ARG A 7 -18.28 83.95 -12.22
C ARG A 7 -17.46 82.68 -12.01
N PHE A 8 -17.81 81.89 -10.99
CA PHE A 8 -17.38 80.50 -10.85
C PHE A 8 -18.14 79.63 -11.87
N SER A 9 -17.41 79.03 -12.80
CA SER A 9 -17.90 77.96 -13.67
C SER A 9 -17.51 76.63 -13.06
N ALA A 10 -18.51 75.81 -12.73
CA ALA A 10 -18.34 74.44 -12.29
C ALA A 10 -18.02 73.55 -13.50
N SER A 11 -16.82 72.97 -13.53
CA SER A 11 -16.49 71.89 -14.45
C SER A 11 -15.82 70.74 -13.71
N ARG A 12 -16.63 69.69 -13.52
CA ARG A 12 -16.32 68.26 -13.56
C ARG A 12 -14.93 67.84 -13.05
N SER A 13 -14.95 67.44 -11.80
CA SER A 13 -14.08 66.44 -11.19
C SER A 13 -13.88 65.21 -12.07
N TRP A 14 -12.62 64.94 -12.43
CA TRP A 14 -12.19 63.64 -12.93
C TRP A 14 -10.94 63.20 -12.13
N PRO A 15 -11.10 62.38 -11.08
CA PRO A 15 -9.99 61.69 -10.46
C PRO A 15 -10.17 60.18 -10.69
N CYS A 16 -9.80 59.69 -11.87
CA CYS A 16 -9.74 58.24 -12.14
C CYS A 16 -8.44 57.87 -12.81
N LEU A 17 -7.31 58.16 -12.17
CA LEU A 17 -5.99 57.71 -12.63
C LEU A 17 -5.04 57.38 -11.48
N LEU A 18 -5.59 56.71 -10.45
CA LEU A 18 -4.83 56.23 -9.27
C LEU A 18 -5.38 54.91 -8.71
N ALA A 19 -5.94 54.05 -9.57
CA ALA A 19 -6.44 52.71 -9.20
C ALA A 19 -5.84 51.60 -10.08
N ALA A 20 -4.55 51.68 -10.40
CA ALA A 20 -3.86 50.68 -11.24
C ALA A 20 -2.52 50.19 -10.66
N VAL A 21 -2.40 50.12 -9.32
CA VAL A 21 -1.24 49.50 -8.63
C VAL A 21 -1.68 48.65 -7.42
N LEU A 22 -2.60 47.71 -7.64
CA LEU A 22 -2.86 46.59 -6.72
C LEU A 22 -2.85 45.21 -7.40
N ALA A 23 -2.32 45.12 -8.62
CA ALA A 23 -1.95 43.82 -9.22
C ALA A 23 -0.55 43.41 -8.70
N GLY A 24 -0.42 43.28 -7.38
CA GLY A 24 0.80 42.85 -6.70
C GLY A 24 0.76 41.35 -6.42
N CYS A 25 1.72 40.63 -6.99
CA CYS A 25 2.01 39.20 -6.88
C CYS A 25 1.57 38.50 -5.58
N GLY A 26 0.52 37.69 -5.67
CA GLY A 26 0.28 36.61 -4.73
C GLY A 26 -0.18 35.39 -5.52
N THR A 27 0.64 34.34 -5.58
CA THR A 27 0.08 33.02 -5.90
C THR A 27 -0.84 32.65 -4.75
N THR A 28 -2.13 32.91 -4.91
CA THR A 28 -3.13 32.50 -3.93
C THR A 28 -3.14 30.97 -3.92
N TYR A 29 -2.72 30.36 -2.81
CA TYR A 29 -2.82 28.92 -2.63
C TYR A 29 -4.27 28.49 -2.77
N THR A 30 -4.49 27.29 -3.32
CA THR A 30 -5.84 26.74 -3.43
C THR A 30 -6.44 26.59 -2.04
N VAL A 31 -7.66 27.07 -1.89
CA VAL A 31 -8.51 26.86 -0.71
C VAL A 31 -9.69 25.99 -1.09
N ASP A 32 -10.31 25.34 -0.10
CA ASP A 32 -11.60 24.69 -0.32
C ASP A 32 -12.68 25.77 -0.45
N ASP A 33 -13.07 26.08 -1.69
CA ASP A 33 -14.08 27.08 -2.04
C ASP A 33 -15.50 26.50 -2.15
N GLY A 34 -15.69 25.24 -1.73
CA GLY A 34 -16.98 24.54 -1.85
C GLY A 34 -17.28 24.03 -3.27
N SER A 35 -16.38 24.21 -4.23
CA SER A 35 -16.56 23.66 -5.58
C SER A 35 -16.76 22.14 -5.56
N ALA A 36 -17.50 21.64 -6.55
CA ALA A 36 -17.63 20.21 -6.78
C ALA A 36 -16.26 19.58 -7.06
N VAL A 37 -16.03 18.42 -6.45
CA VAL A 37 -14.84 17.58 -6.69
C VAL A 37 -15.29 16.17 -7.01
N ASP A 38 -14.45 15.40 -7.70
CA ASP A 38 -14.70 13.98 -7.92
C ASP A 38 -14.80 13.24 -6.57
N PRO A 39 -15.97 12.65 -6.23
CA PRO A 39 -16.16 11.92 -4.98
C PRO A 39 -15.22 10.72 -4.82
N LYS A 40 -14.87 10.05 -5.93
CA LYS A 40 -13.97 8.89 -5.90
C LYS A 40 -12.56 9.33 -5.54
N LEU A 41 -12.02 10.33 -6.23
CA LEU A 41 -10.71 10.91 -5.92
C LEU A 41 -10.66 11.43 -4.46
N LEU A 42 -11.70 12.13 -4.00
CA LEU A 42 -11.76 12.62 -2.62
C LEU A 42 -11.71 11.48 -1.60
N SER A 43 -12.43 10.38 -1.86
CA SER A 43 -12.38 9.18 -1.03
C SER A 43 -10.99 8.54 -1.02
N ASP A 44 -10.37 8.42 -2.20
CA ASP A 44 -9.02 7.85 -2.34
C ASP A 44 -7.96 8.70 -1.62
N ILE A 45 -8.07 10.04 -1.66
CA ILE A 45 -7.16 10.92 -0.92
C ILE A 45 -7.32 10.73 0.60
N ARG A 46 -8.55 10.63 1.11
CA ARG A 46 -8.79 10.35 2.52
C ARG A 46 -8.20 9.01 2.94
N LEU A 47 -8.41 7.99 2.12
CA LEU A 47 -7.88 6.65 2.34
C LEU A 47 -6.35 6.63 2.31
N TYR A 48 -5.73 7.37 1.40
CA TYR A 48 -4.29 7.53 1.34
C TYR A 48 -3.72 8.17 2.61
N GLY A 49 -4.36 9.24 3.10
CA GLY A 49 -3.98 9.85 4.38
C GLY A 49 -4.15 8.89 5.57
N LYS A 50 -5.24 8.11 5.60
CA LYS A 50 -5.48 7.06 6.61
C LYS A 50 -4.35 6.02 6.60
N GLY A 51 -4.04 5.47 5.42
CA GLY A 51 -2.97 4.49 5.26
C GLY A 51 -1.60 5.04 5.67
N GLN A 52 -1.26 6.27 5.25
CA GLN A 52 0.01 6.89 5.65
C GLN A 52 0.09 7.09 7.17
N ARG A 53 -0.98 7.52 7.82
CA ARG A 53 -1.02 7.66 9.29
C ARG A 53 -0.87 6.32 10.03
N ALA A 54 -1.34 5.22 9.45
CA ALA A 54 -1.13 3.89 10.02
C ALA A 54 0.33 3.40 9.82
N VAL A 55 0.90 3.60 8.63
CA VAL A 55 2.22 3.04 8.26
C VAL A 55 3.40 3.84 8.81
N ARG A 56 3.31 5.17 8.96
CA ARG A 56 4.45 5.98 9.44
C ARG A 56 4.96 5.56 10.83
N PRO A 57 4.10 5.36 11.86
CA PRO A 57 4.54 4.84 13.15
C PRO A 57 5.15 3.44 13.05
N ALA A 58 4.58 2.58 12.20
CA ALA A 58 5.08 1.23 11.97
C ALA A 58 6.51 1.21 11.37
N ILE A 59 6.83 2.12 10.46
CA ILE A 59 8.19 2.29 9.91
C ILE A 59 9.18 2.66 11.01
N VAL A 60 8.85 3.67 11.82
CA VAL A 60 9.70 4.08 12.95
C VAL A 60 9.86 2.94 13.95
N ARG A 61 8.81 2.16 14.21
CA ARG A 61 8.89 0.97 15.05
C ARG A 61 9.78 -0.11 14.45
N SER A 62 9.73 -0.34 13.13
CA SER A 62 10.60 -1.33 12.46
C SER A 62 12.09 -1.03 12.64
N ALA A 63 12.47 0.25 12.74
CA ALA A 63 13.85 0.67 12.99
C ALA A 63 14.41 0.18 14.34
N GLN A 64 13.54 -0.20 15.29
CA GLN A 64 13.94 -0.72 16.60
C GLN A 64 14.53 -2.13 16.50
N LEU A 65 14.30 -2.86 15.40
CA LEU A 65 14.90 -4.18 15.18
C LEU A 65 16.42 -4.12 15.22
N ARG A 66 17.00 -3.08 14.62
CA ARG A 66 18.46 -2.97 14.40
C ARG A 66 19.04 -4.27 13.83
N ASP A 67 18.32 -4.85 12.88
CA ASP A 67 18.58 -6.19 12.37
C ASP A 67 19.94 -6.22 11.63
N PRO A 68 20.94 -6.99 12.12
CA PRO A 68 22.23 -7.08 11.46
C PRO A 68 22.16 -7.88 10.15
N ASP A 69 21.08 -8.66 9.94
CA ASP A 69 20.94 -9.60 8.82
C ASP A 69 20.27 -8.96 7.60
N CYS A 70 20.00 -7.65 7.61
CA CYS A 70 19.40 -6.94 6.48
C CYS A 70 20.27 -5.80 5.94
N SER A 71 20.09 -5.51 4.65
CA SER A 71 20.63 -4.27 4.08
C SER A 71 19.84 -3.11 4.66
N ASN A 72 20.52 -1.99 4.94
CA ASN A 72 19.85 -0.85 5.54
C ASN A 72 19.43 0.18 4.48
N GLN A 73 18.33 0.87 4.77
CA GLN A 73 17.90 2.12 4.13
C GLN A 73 17.52 3.13 5.22
N TRP A 74 17.40 4.38 4.82
CA TRP A 74 16.94 5.45 5.69
C TRP A 74 15.49 5.81 5.38
N GLU A 75 14.72 6.08 6.41
CA GLU A 75 13.34 6.55 6.32
C GLU A 75 13.19 7.82 7.15
N ILE A 76 12.29 8.70 6.74
CA ILE A 76 11.91 9.87 7.54
C ILE A 76 10.64 9.57 8.35
N PRO A 77 10.50 10.12 9.57
CA PRO A 77 9.38 9.82 10.46
C PRO A 77 8.08 10.53 10.05
N PHE A 78 7.95 11.00 8.81
CA PHE A 78 6.74 11.65 8.30
C PHE A 78 6.60 11.46 6.79
N MET A 79 5.42 11.77 6.26
CA MET A 79 5.14 11.80 4.83
C MET A 79 4.62 13.18 4.48
N ALA A 80 5.11 13.76 3.39
CA ALA A 80 4.64 15.03 2.85
C ALA A 80 4.11 14.88 1.43
N ALA A 81 3.21 15.77 1.04
CA ALA A 81 2.62 15.84 -0.29
C ALA A 81 2.42 17.30 -0.72
N THR A 82 2.20 17.50 -2.01
CA THR A 82 1.85 18.80 -2.58
C THR A 82 0.87 18.63 -3.74
N SER A 83 0.04 19.64 -3.98
CA SER A 83 -0.87 19.70 -5.12
C SER A 83 -0.41 20.66 -6.23
N TYR A 84 0.85 21.11 -6.19
CA TYR A 84 1.44 22.14 -7.06
C TYR A 84 1.13 22.01 -8.55
N ASP A 85 1.28 20.81 -9.12
CA ASP A 85 1.09 20.58 -10.56
C ASP A 85 -0.25 19.90 -10.90
N LEU A 86 -1.20 19.90 -9.96
CA LEU A 86 -2.51 19.28 -10.18
C LEU A 86 -3.48 20.23 -10.85
N PRO A 87 -4.46 19.72 -11.62
CA PRO A 87 -5.58 20.54 -12.07
C PRO A 87 -6.39 21.06 -10.87
N LYS A 88 -6.98 22.26 -11.01
CA LYS A 88 -7.70 22.96 -9.93
C LYS A 88 -8.71 22.06 -9.16
N PRO A 89 -9.58 21.26 -9.81
CA PRO A 89 -10.52 20.39 -9.09
C PRO A 89 -9.82 19.36 -8.21
N ALA A 90 -8.68 18.81 -8.65
CA ALA A 90 -7.89 17.88 -7.86
C ALA A 90 -7.20 18.61 -6.69
N ARG A 91 -6.67 19.82 -6.89
CA ARG A 91 -6.12 20.64 -5.78
C ARG A 91 -7.16 20.86 -4.69
N ILE A 92 -8.38 21.21 -5.06
CA ILE A 92 -9.49 21.39 -4.09
C ILE A 92 -9.77 20.08 -3.35
N ALA A 93 -9.78 18.93 -4.04
CA ALA A 93 -9.96 17.63 -3.39
C ALA A 93 -8.86 17.32 -2.37
N TRP A 94 -7.59 17.65 -2.68
CA TRP A 94 -6.46 17.48 -1.77
C TRP A 94 -6.50 18.42 -0.57
N VAL A 95 -6.90 19.69 -0.77
CA VAL A 95 -7.14 20.64 0.32
C VAL A 95 -8.27 20.16 1.21
N ARG A 96 -9.40 19.75 0.63
CA ARG A 96 -10.58 19.28 1.37
C ARG A 96 -10.32 18.03 2.19
N ALA A 97 -9.55 17.07 1.66
CA ALA A 97 -9.32 15.80 2.33
C ALA A 97 -8.18 15.86 3.37
N LEU A 98 -7.08 16.54 3.04
CA LEU A 98 -5.83 16.47 3.81
C LEU A 98 -5.17 17.84 4.02
N GLN A 99 -5.85 18.93 3.68
CA GLN A 99 -5.30 20.29 3.73
C GLN A 99 -4.05 20.46 2.85
N VAL A 100 -3.85 19.62 1.84
CA VAL A 100 -2.69 19.67 0.94
C VAL A 100 -2.97 20.66 -0.21
N ASP A 101 -2.29 21.80 -0.17
CA ASP A 101 -2.27 22.81 -1.22
C ASP A 101 -0.96 22.72 -2.01
N GLU A 102 -0.63 23.76 -2.78
CA GLU A 102 0.58 23.82 -3.60
C GLU A 102 1.87 23.89 -2.77
N ARG A 103 1.78 24.10 -1.45
CA ARG A 103 2.92 24.00 -0.53
C ARG A 103 3.22 22.55 -0.21
N LEU A 104 4.46 22.28 0.20
CA LEU A 104 4.81 20.97 0.76
C LEU A 104 4.13 20.82 2.12
N THR A 105 3.24 19.83 2.25
CA THR A 105 2.35 19.68 3.41
C THR A 105 2.53 18.30 4.03
N VAL A 106 2.70 18.23 5.35
CA VAL A 106 2.78 16.96 6.09
C VAL A 106 1.41 16.27 6.07
N VAL A 107 1.35 15.03 5.58
CA VAL A 107 0.14 14.20 5.51
C VAL A 107 0.02 13.27 6.73
N ALA A 108 1.16 12.76 7.18
CA ALA A 108 1.27 11.86 8.32
C ALA A 108 2.62 12.06 8.99
N ALA A 109 2.66 11.89 10.31
CA ALA A 109 3.89 11.99 11.10
C ALA A 109 3.84 10.94 12.21
N ALA A 110 4.97 10.29 12.46
CA ALA A 110 5.13 9.39 13.59
C ALA A 110 5.20 10.21 14.90
N PRO A 111 4.73 9.63 16.02
CA PRO A 111 4.86 10.27 17.33
C PRO A 111 6.31 10.67 17.63
N GLY A 112 6.50 11.87 18.20
CA GLY A 112 7.83 12.38 18.57
C GLY A 112 8.65 12.98 17.43
N SER A 113 8.14 13.04 16.20
CA SER A 113 8.82 13.67 15.05
C SER A 113 8.89 15.20 15.11
N GLY A 114 8.12 15.83 16.00
CA GLY A 114 7.99 17.29 16.08
C GLY A 114 7.14 17.92 14.96
N LEU A 115 6.50 17.10 14.12
CA LEU A 115 5.60 17.50 13.04
C LEU A 115 4.18 16.97 13.26
N ALA A 116 3.21 17.69 12.71
CA ALA A 116 1.80 17.31 12.69
C ALA A 116 1.25 17.29 11.25
N ALA A 117 0.20 16.48 11.03
CA ALA A 117 -0.52 16.52 9.76
C ALA A 117 -1.11 17.94 9.53
N GLY A 118 -0.95 18.46 8.32
CA GLY A 118 -1.31 19.82 7.93
C GLY A 118 -0.16 20.83 7.99
N ASP A 119 0.95 20.51 8.66
CA ASP A 119 2.11 21.40 8.73
C ASP A 119 2.64 21.73 7.34
N LYS A 120 2.94 23.02 7.12
CA LYS A 120 3.42 23.55 5.83
C LYS A 120 4.92 23.74 5.89
N ILE A 121 5.65 22.99 5.09
CA ILE A 121 7.10 23.06 4.97
C ILE A 121 7.45 24.11 3.92
N VAL A 122 8.30 25.08 4.31
CA VAL A 122 8.76 26.17 3.43
C VAL A 122 10.24 26.10 3.11
N GLU A 123 11.01 25.34 3.90
CA GLU A 123 12.46 25.16 3.74
C GLU A 123 12.88 23.78 4.24
N LEU A 124 13.81 23.15 3.53
CA LEU A 124 14.44 21.87 3.85
C LEU A 124 15.95 22.09 3.90
N ASP A 125 16.50 22.20 5.10
CA ASP A 125 17.92 22.38 5.34
C ASP A 125 18.55 23.55 4.55
N GLY A 126 17.95 24.73 4.66
CA GLY A 126 18.36 25.91 3.90
C GLY A 126 17.90 25.94 2.44
N TYR A 127 17.40 24.82 1.89
CA TYR A 127 16.85 24.77 0.54
C TYR A 127 15.38 25.19 0.51
N SER A 128 15.03 26.11 -0.38
CA SER A 128 13.64 26.51 -0.66
C SER A 128 13.44 26.69 -2.16
N SER A 129 12.25 26.33 -2.64
CA SER A 129 11.86 26.46 -4.05
C SER A 129 10.36 26.70 -4.16
N GLY A 130 9.97 27.64 -5.02
CA GLY A 130 8.56 27.86 -5.36
C GLY A 130 7.93 26.67 -6.11
N ASN A 131 8.76 25.84 -6.77
CA ASN A 131 8.34 24.54 -7.29
C ASN A 131 8.52 23.49 -6.19
N THR A 132 7.42 23.07 -5.57
CA THR A 132 7.42 22.12 -4.45
C THR A 132 7.63 20.67 -4.87
N LEU A 133 7.61 20.34 -6.17
CA LEU A 133 8.12 19.06 -6.66
C LEU A 133 9.64 18.97 -6.50
N LYS A 134 10.36 20.08 -6.64
CA LYS A 134 11.80 20.12 -6.32
C LYS A 134 12.05 20.02 -4.81
N MET A 135 11.13 20.53 -3.99
CA MET A 135 11.20 20.36 -2.53
C MET A 135 10.98 18.89 -2.14
N LEU A 136 10.03 18.18 -2.77
CA LEU A 136 9.86 16.74 -2.58
C LEU A 136 11.11 15.95 -2.95
N ALA A 137 11.73 16.25 -4.10
CA ALA A 137 12.98 15.61 -4.50
C ALA A 137 14.10 15.86 -3.48
N ARG A 138 14.24 17.10 -2.98
CA ARG A 138 15.20 17.41 -1.92
C ARG A 138 14.91 16.64 -0.61
N LEU A 139 13.64 16.44 -0.27
CA LEU A 139 13.26 15.65 0.91
C LEU A 139 13.66 14.17 0.75
N GLU A 140 13.53 13.60 -0.45
CA GLU A 140 13.99 12.24 -0.76
C GLU A 140 15.51 12.12 -0.66
N GLU A 141 16.26 13.10 -1.17
CA GLU A 141 17.72 13.16 -1.00
C GLU A 141 18.12 13.20 0.48
N LEU A 142 17.52 14.10 1.26
CA LEU A 142 17.79 14.23 2.70
C LEU A 142 17.43 12.96 3.48
N ARG A 143 16.37 12.25 3.08
CA ARG A 143 16.05 10.93 3.61
C ARG A 143 17.19 9.97 3.30
N ASP A 144 17.60 9.85 2.05
CA ASP A 144 18.57 8.86 1.57
C ASP A 144 19.99 9.11 2.11
N ASP A 145 20.36 10.37 2.35
CA ASP A 145 21.60 10.76 3.03
C ASP A 145 21.64 10.22 4.47
N GLY A 146 20.51 10.27 5.18
CA GLY A 146 20.36 9.72 6.53
C GLY A 146 20.85 10.63 7.66
N ASP A 147 21.49 11.75 7.35
CA ASP A 147 21.93 12.74 8.32
C ASP A 147 20.75 13.56 8.88
N PRO A 148 20.79 13.97 10.16
CA PRO A 148 19.81 14.91 10.70
C PRO A 148 19.77 16.22 9.91
N PHE A 149 18.58 16.72 9.64
CA PHE A 149 18.38 17.95 8.87
C PHE A 149 17.24 18.78 9.44
N PHE A 150 17.20 20.07 9.11
CA PHE A 150 16.14 20.95 9.62
C PHE A 150 15.02 21.18 8.64
N VAL A 151 13.79 21.19 9.14
CA VAL A 151 12.59 21.59 8.42
C VAL A 151 12.10 22.91 8.99
N LYS A 152 11.94 23.92 8.14
CA LYS A 152 11.30 25.19 8.53
C LYS A 152 9.84 25.16 8.10
N LEU A 153 8.95 25.45 9.05
CA LEU A 153 7.52 25.51 8.82
C LEU A 153 7.07 26.92 8.45
N ALA A 154 5.91 27.05 7.81
CA ALA A 154 5.28 28.34 7.55
C ALA A 154 4.89 29.09 8.83
N SER A 155 4.76 28.37 9.95
CA SER A 155 4.63 28.93 11.29
C SER A 155 5.92 29.52 11.87
N PHE A 156 7.01 29.51 11.09
CA PHE A 156 8.38 29.89 11.48
C PHE A 156 9.06 28.96 12.47
N ASN A 157 8.38 27.91 12.93
CA ASN A 157 9.00 26.85 13.72
C ASN A 157 10.06 26.11 12.89
N LYS A 158 11.19 25.80 13.53
CA LYS A 158 12.27 24.99 12.97
C LYS A 158 12.32 23.67 13.72
N VAL A 159 12.17 22.56 13.00
CA VAL A 159 12.11 21.20 13.56
C VAL A 159 13.31 20.42 13.04
N GLU A 160 14.07 19.80 13.94
CA GLU A 160 15.14 18.87 13.55
C GLU A 160 14.50 17.50 13.23
N ILE A 161 14.75 16.99 12.03
CA ILE A 161 14.33 15.67 11.60
C ILE A 161 15.52 14.74 11.65
N LYS A 162 15.30 13.59 12.28
CA LYS A 162 16.27 12.50 12.35
C LYS A 162 15.76 11.33 11.53
N PRO A 163 16.34 11.07 10.34
CA PRO A 163 16.06 9.83 9.62
C PRO A 163 16.33 8.60 10.52
N VAL A 164 15.54 7.55 10.32
CA VAL A 164 15.65 6.29 11.04
C VAL A 164 16.17 5.21 10.11
N LYS A 165 17.07 4.38 10.62
CA LYS A 165 17.65 3.27 9.86
C LYS A 165 16.72 2.07 9.93
N VAL A 166 16.32 1.55 8.79
CA VAL A 166 15.41 0.40 8.66
C VAL A 166 16.01 -0.63 7.71
N CYS A 167 15.49 -1.85 7.71
CA CYS A 167 15.79 -2.80 6.64
C CYS A 167 15.29 -2.25 5.29
N ARG A 168 15.98 -2.63 4.21
CA ARG A 168 15.67 -2.19 2.86
C ARG A 168 14.26 -2.59 2.48
N GLY A 169 13.59 -1.77 1.67
CA GLY A 169 12.23 -1.98 1.19
C GLY A 169 11.28 -0.90 1.69
N HIS A 170 11.30 0.27 1.05
CA HIS A 170 10.34 1.34 1.36
C HIS A 170 8.91 0.86 1.13
N ALA A 171 8.10 0.90 2.19
CA ALA A 171 6.67 0.61 2.13
C ALA A 171 5.91 1.83 1.59
N GLN A 172 5.47 1.74 0.33
CA GLN A 172 4.72 2.79 -0.37
C GLN A 172 3.25 2.39 -0.50
N ILE A 173 2.40 3.42 -0.52
CA ILE A 173 0.97 3.30 -0.76
C ILE A 173 0.68 3.94 -2.10
N ALA A 174 -0.09 3.27 -2.95
CA ALA A 174 -0.53 3.77 -4.23
C ALA A 174 -1.12 5.19 -4.10
N ALA A 175 -0.68 6.09 -4.98
CA ALA A 175 -1.17 7.46 -4.98
C ALA A 175 -2.67 7.50 -5.32
N PRO A 176 -3.46 8.46 -4.79
CA PRO A 176 -4.90 8.56 -5.05
C PRO A 176 -5.27 8.65 -6.54
N ALA A 177 -4.40 9.21 -7.37
CA ALA A 177 -4.62 9.31 -8.82
C ALA A 177 -4.44 7.97 -9.56
N ASN A 178 -3.81 6.97 -8.93
CA ASN A 178 -3.66 5.62 -9.45
C ASN A 178 -3.77 4.61 -8.29
N PRO A 179 -4.97 4.43 -7.71
CA PRO A 179 -5.16 3.69 -6.46
C PRO A 179 -4.95 2.18 -6.61
N LEU A 180 -4.90 1.68 -7.85
CA LEU A 180 -4.62 0.28 -8.20
C LEU A 180 -3.14 0.04 -8.54
N ALA A 181 -2.29 1.07 -8.43
CA ALA A 181 -0.86 0.92 -8.67
C ALA A 181 -0.27 -0.12 -7.73
N ARG A 182 0.51 -1.03 -8.32
CA ARG A 182 1.19 -2.12 -7.63
C ARG A 182 2.53 -2.34 -8.31
N ASP A 183 3.58 -2.27 -7.52
CA ASP A 183 4.93 -2.54 -7.99
C ASP A 183 5.76 -3.07 -6.83
N TYR A 184 6.41 -4.20 -7.03
CA TYR A 184 7.24 -4.87 -6.03
C TYR A 184 8.67 -4.89 -6.53
N HIS A 185 9.51 -4.11 -5.84
CA HIS A 185 10.91 -3.93 -6.17
C HIS A 185 11.76 -4.02 -4.89
N TRP A 186 13.02 -4.41 -5.03
CA TRP A 186 13.90 -4.59 -3.87
C TRP A 186 14.27 -3.29 -3.16
N LEU A 187 13.97 -2.11 -3.70
CA LEU A 187 14.21 -0.83 -3.01
C LEU A 187 12.94 -0.29 -2.36
N GLN A 188 11.80 -0.55 -2.98
CA GLN A 188 10.51 0.00 -2.59
C GLN A 188 9.42 -0.92 -3.13
N SER A 189 8.34 -1.09 -2.38
CA SER A 189 7.14 -1.76 -2.91
C SER A 189 5.93 -0.87 -2.70
N THR A 190 5.17 -0.68 -3.78
CA THR A 190 3.90 0.04 -3.78
C THR A 190 2.76 -0.95 -3.59
N HIS A 191 2.07 -0.83 -2.46
CA HIS A 191 0.83 -1.53 -2.17
C HIS A 191 -0.36 -0.79 -2.77
N PRO A 192 -1.40 -1.50 -3.26
CA PRO A 192 -2.61 -0.83 -3.74
C PRO A 192 -3.28 -0.10 -2.57
N LEU A 193 -4.19 0.82 -2.88
CA LEU A 193 -4.80 1.67 -1.86
C LEU A 193 -5.87 0.93 -1.04
N ALA A 194 -6.57 -0.03 -1.66
CA ALA A 194 -7.72 -0.71 -1.08
C ALA A 194 -7.45 -1.46 0.25
N PRO A 195 -6.29 -2.14 0.45
CA PRO A 195 -5.94 -2.77 1.72
C PRO A 195 -5.94 -1.83 2.94
N PHE A 196 -5.79 -0.52 2.75
CA PHE A 196 -5.81 0.44 3.86
C PHE A 196 -7.23 0.83 4.29
N ALA A 197 -8.26 0.29 3.61
CA ALA A 197 -9.65 0.55 3.94
C ALA A 197 -10.10 -0.22 5.19
N VAL A 198 -9.55 -1.41 5.44
CA VAL A 198 -10.00 -2.39 6.46
C VAL A 198 -9.59 -2.06 7.91
N ASP A 199 -9.27 -0.80 8.21
CA ASP A 199 -8.82 -0.32 9.52
C ASP A 199 -7.69 -1.18 10.12
N LEU A 200 -6.45 -0.83 9.75
CA LEU A 200 -5.27 -1.51 10.26
C LEU A 200 -5.04 -1.19 11.74
N THR A 201 -4.81 -2.22 12.54
CA THR A 201 -4.21 -2.05 13.88
C THR A 201 -2.74 -1.62 13.74
N PRO A 202 -2.10 -1.10 14.81
CA PRO A 202 -0.67 -0.80 14.78
C PRO A 202 0.21 -2.00 14.40
N ASP A 203 -0.16 -3.21 14.81
CA ASP A 203 0.59 -4.43 14.49
C ASP A 203 0.33 -4.93 13.06
N GLU A 204 -0.87 -4.73 12.50
CA GLU A 204 -1.15 -5.03 11.08
C GLU A 204 -0.43 -4.04 10.14
N ALA A 205 -0.32 -2.77 10.55
CA ALA A 205 0.51 -1.80 9.85
C ALA A 205 2.00 -2.17 9.94
N LEU A 206 2.47 -2.63 11.11
CA LEU A 206 3.82 -3.15 11.28
C LEU A 206 4.07 -4.39 10.42
N TRP A 207 3.12 -5.32 10.35
CA TRP A 207 3.19 -6.47 9.45
C TRP A 207 3.39 -6.04 8.01
N THR A 208 2.61 -5.06 7.52
CA THR A 208 2.73 -4.53 6.15
C THR A 208 4.15 -3.99 5.87
N VAL A 209 4.74 -3.28 6.82
CA VAL A 209 6.11 -2.74 6.72
C VAL A 209 7.14 -3.87 6.71
N LEU A 210 7.07 -4.78 7.70
CA LEU A 210 8.02 -5.88 7.82
C LEU A 210 7.93 -6.85 6.64
N TRP A 211 6.73 -7.10 6.12
CA TRP A 211 6.52 -7.90 4.92
C TRP A 211 7.19 -7.25 3.70
N THR A 212 7.06 -5.93 3.56
CA THR A 212 7.72 -5.19 2.47
C THR A 212 9.24 -5.27 2.56
N GLN A 213 9.78 -5.15 3.78
CA GLN A 213 11.21 -5.30 4.03
C GLN A 213 11.68 -6.73 3.76
N GLY A 214 10.91 -7.73 4.21
CA GLY A 214 11.18 -9.15 3.94
C GLY A 214 11.20 -9.47 2.46
N LEU A 215 10.26 -8.94 1.68
CA LEU A 215 10.24 -9.10 0.23
C LEU A 215 11.52 -8.53 -0.42
N SER A 216 11.98 -7.39 0.06
CA SER A 216 13.20 -6.74 -0.42
C SER A 216 14.47 -7.53 -0.08
N GLU A 217 14.55 -8.12 1.12
CA GLU A 217 15.74 -8.87 1.53
C GLU A 217 15.76 -10.28 0.93
N GLU A 218 14.65 -11.01 1.01
CA GLU A 218 14.56 -12.40 0.53
C GLU A 218 14.49 -12.49 -0.99
N GLY A 219 13.77 -11.55 -1.62
CA GLY A 219 13.61 -11.51 -3.08
C GLY A 219 14.65 -10.63 -3.80
N GLY A 220 15.39 -9.81 -3.06
CA GLY A 220 16.22 -8.73 -3.63
C GLY A 220 17.25 -9.20 -4.62
N ALA A 221 17.97 -10.28 -4.30
CA ALA A 221 19.00 -10.84 -5.19
C ALA A 221 18.39 -11.35 -6.51
N LYS A 222 17.24 -12.03 -6.45
CA LYS A 222 16.53 -12.55 -7.63
C LYS A 222 16.03 -11.40 -8.51
N MET A 223 15.40 -10.40 -7.89
CA MET A 223 14.91 -9.20 -8.59
C MET A 223 16.03 -8.41 -9.27
N LYS A 224 17.14 -8.16 -8.57
CA LYS A 224 18.34 -7.49 -9.13
C LYS A 224 18.90 -8.27 -10.31
N THR A 225 19.07 -9.58 -10.17
CA THR A 225 19.63 -10.45 -11.22
C THR A 225 18.77 -10.40 -12.48
N TYR A 226 17.45 -10.50 -12.35
CA TYR A 226 16.52 -10.38 -13.46
C TYR A 226 16.63 -9.02 -14.16
N GLN A 227 16.63 -7.92 -13.40
CA GLN A 227 16.68 -6.57 -13.96
C GLN A 227 18.02 -6.27 -14.65
N TYR A 228 19.15 -6.68 -14.07
CA TYR A 228 20.46 -6.52 -14.70
C TYR A 228 20.63 -7.45 -15.91
N GLY A 229 20.10 -8.67 -15.86
CA GLY A 229 20.08 -9.59 -17.00
C GLY A 229 19.31 -9.01 -18.20
N LEU A 230 18.15 -8.40 -17.97
CA LEU A 230 17.42 -7.67 -19.02
C LEU A 230 18.19 -6.45 -19.54
N SER A 231 18.94 -5.77 -18.69
CA SER A 231 19.74 -4.59 -19.06
C SER A 231 20.93 -4.96 -19.96
N MET A 232 21.56 -6.11 -19.72
CA MET A 232 22.64 -6.64 -20.57
C MET A 232 22.14 -7.18 -21.92
N LEU A 233 20.88 -7.62 -22.02
CA LEU A 233 20.26 -7.94 -23.32
C LEU A 233 19.82 -6.68 -24.09
N LYS A 234 19.72 -5.53 -23.41
CA LYS A 234 19.34 -4.22 -23.96
C LYS A 234 20.54 -3.35 -24.36
N THR A 235 21.78 -3.87 -24.37
CA THR A 235 22.94 -3.15 -24.94
C THR A 235 22.73 -2.89 -26.43
N GLY A 236 22.16 -1.72 -26.67
CA GLY A 236 21.66 -1.19 -27.94
C GLY A 236 20.88 0.11 -27.72
N ILE A 237 20.35 0.38 -26.50
CA ILE A 237 19.68 1.65 -26.19
C ILE A 237 20.01 2.07 -24.74
N ASN A 238 20.44 3.32 -24.57
CA ASN A 238 20.84 3.95 -23.30
C ASN A 238 19.76 3.78 -22.19
N ILE A 239 20.18 3.25 -21.05
CA ILE A 239 19.34 3.10 -19.86
C ILE A 239 19.26 4.45 -19.14
N ALA A 240 18.20 5.21 -19.45
CA ALA A 240 17.76 6.38 -18.69
C ALA A 240 16.37 6.11 -18.09
N SER A 241 16.27 5.17 -17.14
CA SER A 241 15.02 4.97 -16.38
C SER A 241 15.26 4.24 -15.06
N LEU A 242 16.12 4.78 -14.21
CA LEU A 242 16.24 4.40 -12.80
C LEU A 242 16.48 5.65 -11.93
N VAL A 243 15.69 6.69 -12.16
CA VAL A 243 15.68 7.88 -11.29
C VAL A 243 14.26 8.45 -11.26
N SER A 244 13.49 8.03 -10.26
CA SER A 244 12.59 8.87 -9.46
C SER A 244 11.57 7.98 -8.74
N GLY A 245 11.76 7.81 -7.43
CA GLY A 245 10.64 7.68 -6.52
C GLY A 245 9.71 8.88 -6.73
N ALA A 246 8.41 8.61 -6.78
CA ALA A 246 7.33 9.59 -6.70
C ALA A 246 7.62 11.01 -7.25
N LYS A 247 7.96 11.15 -8.54
CA LYS A 247 7.68 12.42 -9.23
C LYS A 247 6.17 12.62 -9.19
N GLY A 248 5.80 13.82 -8.77
CA GLY A 248 4.43 14.27 -8.48
C GLY A 248 3.36 13.61 -9.32
N VAL A 249 2.27 13.26 -8.64
CA VAL A 249 0.95 12.96 -9.17
C VAL A 249 0.82 13.27 -10.68
N GLN A 250 0.71 12.20 -11.46
CA GLN A 250 0.41 12.17 -12.89
C GLN A 250 1.46 12.78 -13.84
N VAL A 251 2.43 11.97 -14.25
CA VAL A 251 2.79 11.87 -15.68
C VAL A 251 3.02 10.39 -16.02
N ALA A 252 2.32 9.91 -17.07
CA ALA A 252 2.42 8.59 -17.71
C ALA A 252 1.53 7.44 -17.17
N ALA A 253 0.21 7.62 -17.18
CA ALA A 253 -0.76 6.51 -17.05
C ALA A 253 -1.51 6.14 -18.37
N GLU A 254 -1.31 6.82 -19.50
CA GLU A 254 -2.01 6.49 -20.76
C GLU A 254 -1.13 6.13 -21.97
N SER A 255 0.15 6.51 -22.01
CA SER A 255 1.03 6.21 -23.16
C SER A 255 1.89 4.95 -22.98
N ALA A 256 2.09 4.45 -21.75
CA ALA A 256 2.86 3.24 -21.49
C ALA A 256 2.09 1.96 -21.84
N TYR A 257 0.76 1.93 -21.69
CA TYR A 257 -0.05 0.74 -21.98
C TYR A 257 -0.17 0.45 -23.48
N LYS A 258 -0.26 1.48 -24.33
CA LYS A 258 -0.38 1.32 -25.80
C LYS A 258 0.97 1.15 -26.51
N VAL A 259 2.07 1.67 -25.96
CA VAL A 259 3.42 1.48 -26.53
C VAL A 259 4.04 0.16 -26.06
N ALA A 260 3.78 -0.30 -24.83
CA ALA A 260 4.17 -1.64 -24.40
C ALA A 260 3.40 -2.74 -25.16
N ALA A 261 2.10 -2.55 -25.42
CA ALA A 261 1.30 -3.52 -26.17
C ALA A 261 1.64 -3.57 -27.67
N SER A 262 2.03 -2.45 -28.30
CA SER A 262 2.34 -2.39 -29.74
C SER A 262 3.81 -2.64 -30.08
N GLN A 263 4.76 -2.43 -29.16
CA GLN A 263 6.18 -2.74 -29.36
C GLN A 263 6.57 -4.16 -28.92
N ALA A 264 5.80 -4.80 -28.03
CA ALA A 264 5.94 -6.23 -27.74
C ALA A 264 5.65 -7.14 -28.96
N ALA A 265 4.99 -6.61 -30.00
CA ALA A 265 4.70 -7.34 -31.23
C ALA A 265 5.89 -7.43 -32.21
N LYS A 266 7.02 -6.74 -31.97
CA LYS A 266 8.13 -6.64 -32.96
C LYS A 266 9.48 -7.22 -32.57
N SER A 267 9.65 -7.81 -31.38
CA SER A 267 10.91 -8.50 -31.01
C SER A 267 10.72 -10.01 -30.88
N VAL A 268 11.07 -10.72 -31.95
CA VAL A 268 11.25 -12.18 -32.02
C VAL A 268 12.48 -12.59 -31.18
N GLY A 269 12.36 -13.59 -30.31
CA GLY A 269 13.50 -14.24 -29.65
C GLY A 269 13.21 -14.93 -28.31
N ASN A 270 12.79 -14.21 -27.27
CA ASN A 270 12.80 -14.73 -25.89
C ASN A 270 11.46 -14.67 -25.12
N MET A 271 10.36 -14.26 -25.75
CA MET A 271 9.01 -14.42 -25.16
C MET A 271 8.59 -15.89 -25.03
N ALA A 272 9.22 -16.80 -25.77
CA ALA A 272 9.03 -18.24 -25.60
C ALA A 272 9.51 -18.71 -24.22
N ALA A 273 10.50 -18.08 -23.60
CA ALA A 273 10.99 -18.48 -22.28
C ALA A 273 10.06 -18.02 -21.14
N GLU A 274 9.51 -16.79 -21.21
CA GLU A 274 8.54 -16.32 -20.22
C GLU A 274 7.18 -16.99 -20.40
N ALA A 275 6.72 -17.20 -21.64
CA ALA A 275 5.50 -17.97 -21.93
C ALA A 275 5.67 -19.46 -21.59
N ALA A 276 6.82 -20.09 -21.88
CA ALA A 276 7.09 -21.48 -21.51
C ALA A 276 7.36 -21.64 -20.01
N ALA A 277 7.96 -20.66 -19.32
CA ALA A 277 8.06 -20.68 -17.87
C ALA A 277 6.68 -20.49 -17.23
N ARG A 278 5.83 -19.60 -17.75
CA ARG A 278 4.43 -19.46 -17.34
C ARG A 278 3.65 -20.77 -17.59
N GLU A 279 3.87 -21.45 -18.72
CA GLU A 279 3.16 -22.69 -19.04
C GLU A 279 3.68 -23.90 -18.23
N ALA A 280 5.00 -24.03 -18.06
CA ALA A 280 5.61 -25.05 -17.19
C ALA A 280 5.22 -24.85 -15.72
N MET A 281 5.09 -23.60 -15.27
CA MET A 281 4.64 -23.27 -13.92
C MET A 281 3.13 -23.34 -13.76
N LYS A 282 2.31 -23.15 -14.80
CA LYS A 282 0.88 -23.51 -14.75
C LYS A 282 0.70 -25.01 -14.53
N VAL A 283 1.50 -25.83 -15.21
CA VAL A 283 1.49 -27.29 -15.01
C VAL A 283 1.98 -27.67 -13.60
N ALA A 284 2.98 -26.96 -13.06
CA ALA A 284 3.43 -27.13 -11.69
C ALA A 284 2.39 -26.63 -10.65
N ALA A 285 1.75 -25.49 -10.90
CA ALA A 285 0.71 -24.92 -10.06
C ALA A 285 -0.58 -25.76 -10.09
N GLN A 286 -0.92 -26.37 -11.23
CA GLN A 286 -2.00 -27.37 -11.32
C GLN A 286 -1.65 -28.61 -10.50
N LYS A 287 -0.41 -29.12 -10.59
CA LYS A 287 0.04 -30.25 -9.76
C LYS A 287 0.06 -29.94 -8.25
N VAL A 288 0.38 -28.70 -7.86
CA VAL A 288 0.32 -28.26 -6.47
C VAL A 288 -1.14 -28.08 -6.02
N ALA A 289 -2.01 -27.51 -6.85
CA ALA A 289 -3.44 -27.41 -6.58
C ALA A 289 -4.10 -28.79 -6.42
N ASP A 290 -3.65 -29.78 -7.19
CA ASP A 290 -4.12 -31.17 -7.07
C ASP A 290 -3.54 -31.90 -5.84
N SER A 291 -2.32 -31.58 -5.40
CA SER A 291 -1.69 -32.19 -4.22
C SER A 291 -2.04 -31.51 -2.88
N VAL A 292 -2.83 -30.44 -2.89
CA VAL A 292 -3.21 -29.65 -1.70
C VAL A 292 -4.59 -30.05 -1.14
N ARG A 293 -5.19 -31.14 -1.65
CA ARG A 293 -6.43 -31.73 -1.12
C ARG A 293 -6.31 -32.46 0.22
N ASP A 294 -5.15 -32.43 0.90
CA ASP A 294 -4.96 -33.18 2.14
C ASP A 294 -5.13 -32.33 3.43
N SER A 295 -6.14 -32.77 4.19
CA SER A 295 -6.46 -32.60 5.63
C SER A 295 -6.61 -31.22 6.26
N ALA A 296 -5.79 -30.20 5.97
CA ALA A 296 -5.90 -28.89 6.64
C ALA A 296 -6.94 -27.95 6.00
N ILE A 297 -7.19 -28.09 4.70
CA ILE A 297 -8.18 -27.30 3.96
C ILE A 297 -9.57 -27.93 4.03
N LEU A 298 -9.67 -29.24 4.25
CA LEU A 298 -10.95 -29.94 4.37
C LEU A 298 -11.68 -29.65 5.68
N SER A 299 -10.95 -29.39 6.78
CA SER A 299 -11.52 -28.90 8.03
C SER A 299 -12.02 -27.45 7.88
N LEU A 300 -11.29 -26.60 7.15
CA LEU A 300 -11.78 -25.29 6.73
C LEU A 300 -13.04 -25.44 5.85
N GLN A 301 -13.00 -26.21 4.76
CA GLN A 301 -14.11 -26.33 3.81
C GLN A 301 -15.43 -26.86 4.39
N LYS A 302 -15.38 -27.75 5.40
CA LYS A 302 -16.58 -28.43 5.91
C LYS A 302 -17.37 -27.66 6.98
N ALA A 303 -16.80 -26.60 7.56
CA ALA A 303 -17.48 -25.80 8.60
C ALA A 303 -18.15 -24.51 8.09
N LEU A 304 -17.93 -24.11 6.83
CA LEU A 304 -18.14 -22.74 6.37
C LEU A 304 -19.46 -22.58 5.59
N LYS A 305 -20.54 -22.18 6.27
CA LYS A 305 -21.83 -21.76 5.67
C LYS A 305 -22.18 -20.29 5.95
N ALA A 306 -21.19 -19.42 6.18
CA ALA A 306 -21.40 -17.97 6.23
C ALA A 306 -20.91 -17.28 4.95
N GLN A 307 -21.68 -16.30 4.44
CA GLN A 307 -21.37 -15.55 3.21
C GLN A 307 -19.98 -14.89 3.24
N ALA A 308 -19.55 -14.38 4.40
CA ALA A 308 -18.23 -13.76 4.58
C ALA A 308 -17.07 -14.76 4.40
N GLN A 309 -17.28 -16.03 4.79
CA GLN A 309 -16.27 -17.08 4.66
C GLN A 309 -16.18 -17.64 3.24
N ALA A 310 -17.31 -17.66 2.50
CA ALA A 310 -17.30 -17.98 1.08
C ALA A 310 -16.53 -16.94 0.25
N VAL A 311 -16.76 -15.64 0.51
CA VAL A 311 -15.97 -14.54 -0.11
C VAL A 311 -14.50 -14.68 0.23
N ALA A 312 -14.16 -14.97 1.49
CA ALA A 312 -12.77 -15.18 1.89
C ALA A 312 -12.11 -16.34 1.11
N PHE A 313 -12.80 -17.47 0.95
CA PHE A 313 -12.28 -18.61 0.21
C PHE A 313 -12.02 -18.31 -1.27
N ASP A 314 -12.98 -17.69 -1.96
CA ASP A 314 -12.80 -17.29 -3.36
C ASP A 314 -11.67 -16.26 -3.51
N THR A 315 -11.53 -15.37 -2.53
CA THR A 315 -10.46 -14.36 -2.49
C THR A 315 -9.09 -14.98 -2.31
N VAL A 316 -8.95 -15.97 -1.42
CA VAL A 316 -7.70 -16.73 -1.21
C VAL A 316 -7.28 -17.43 -2.50
N LYS A 317 -8.22 -18.03 -3.22
CA LYS A 317 -7.95 -18.62 -4.54
C LYS A 317 -7.53 -17.59 -5.58
N ALA A 318 -8.24 -16.48 -5.64
CA ALA A 318 -7.93 -15.39 -6.56
C ALA A 318 -6.56 -14.75 -6.26
N ALA A 319 -6.09 -14.77 -5.01
CA ALA A 319 -4.76 -14.27 -4.64
C ALA A 319 -3.62 -15.04 -5.33
N ALA A 320 -3.76 -16.35 -5.54
CA ALA A 320 -2.80 -17.15 -6.31
C ALA A 320 -2.75 -16.69 -7.78
N LEU A 321 -3.92 -16.43 -8.38
CA LEU A 321 -4.02 -15.91 -9.75
C LEU A 321 -3.40 -14.51 -9.86
N TYR A 322 -3.65 -13.66 -8.87
CA TYR A 322 -3.06 -12.34 -8.76
C TYR A 322 -1.52 -12.42 -8.72
N ARG A 323 -0.95 -13.25 -7.84
CA ARG A 323 0.51 -13.48 -7.78
C ARG A 323 1.07 -13.91 -9.13
N GLY A 324 0.37 -14.79 -9.85
CA GLY A 324 0.75 -15.24 -11.20
C GLY A 324 0.56 -14.20 -12.32
N SER A 325 -0.28 -13.18 -12.09
CA SER A 325 -0.57 -12.10 -13.03
C SER A 325 0.46 -10.97 -13.04
N LEU A 326 1.35 -10.93 -12.03
CA LEU A 326 2.42 -9.95 -11.94
C LEU A 326 3.35 -10.04 -13.18
N SER A 327 4.04 -8.94 -13.47
CA SER A 327 4.94 -8.82 -14.62
C SER A 327 6.27 -8.16 -14.22
N GLY A 328 7.29 -8.31 -15.08
CA GLY A 328 8.60 -7.71 -14.87
C GLY A 328 9.25 -8.09 -13.53
N THR A 329 9.86 -7.12 -12.85
CA THR A 329 10.48 -7.33 -11.53
C THR A 329 9.46 -7.79 -10.48
N SER A 330 8.22 -7.31 -10.56
CA SER A 330 7.14 -7.72 -9.65
C SER A 330 6.78 -9.20 -9.77
N TRP A 331 6.87 -9.78 -10.98
CA TRP A 331 6.68 -11.23 -11.16
C TRP A 331 7.76 -12.03 -10.44
N VAL A 332 9.02 -11.57 -10.51
CA VAL A 332 10.14 -12.19 -9.79
C VAL A 332 9.96 -12.06 -8.29
N ALA A 333 9.53 -10.89 -7.82
CA ALA A 333 9.19 -10.65 -6.42
C ALA A 333 8.14 -11.64 -5.92
N GLY A 334 7.16 -11.97 -6.76
CA GLY A 334 6.14 -12.98 -6.52
C GLY A 334 6.71 -14.29 -5.98
N PHE A 335 7.88 -14.76 -6.43
CA PHE A 335 8.50 -16.01 -5.92
C PHE A 335 9.13 -15.93 -4.53
N SER A 336 9.01 -14.78 -3.85
CA SER A 336 9.58 -14.56 -2.51
C SER A 336 8.53 -14.09 -1.51
N PHE A 337 7.23 -14.18 -1.86
CA PHE A 337 6.13 -13.77 -0.99
C PHE A 337 6.03 -14.63 0.29
N ASP A 338 6.23 -15.95 0.16
CA ASP A 338 6.29 -16.90 1.28
C ASP A 338 7.47 -16.60 2.23
N ALA A 339 8.65 -16.29 1.69
CA ALA A 339 9.80 -15.88 2.47
C ALA A 339 9.54 -14.53 3.20
N ALA A 340 8.86 -13.58 2.53
CA ALA A 340 8.45 -12.32 3.13
C ALA A 340 7.45 -12.51 4.29
N ASP A 341 6.53 -13.47 4.19
CA ASP A 341 5.59 -13.81 5.28
C ASP A 341 6.31 -14.33 6.52
N LYS A 342 7.24 -15.28 6.31
CA LYS A 342 8.06 -15.84 7.40
C LYS A 342 8.93 -14.76 8.04
N TRP A 343 9.53 -13.90 7.22
CA TRP A 343 10.33 -12.77 7.66
C TRP A 343 9.52 -11.84 8.58
N ALA A 344 8.32 -11.46 8.14
CA ALA A 344 7.42 -10.61 8.92
C ALA A 344 6.99 -11.27 10.24
N LEU A 345 6.59 -12.54 10.20
CA LEU A 345 6.18 -13.32 11.38
C LEU A 345 7.30 -13.47 12.40
N GLU A 346 8.55 -13.64 11.97
CA GLU A 346 9.69 -13.71 12.87
C GLU A 346 9.96 -12.36 13.55
N ARG A 347 9.98 -11.28 12.77
CA ARG A 347 10.43 -9.96 13.24
C ARG A 347 9.38 -9.19 14.01
N ILE A 348 8.10 -9.43 13.76
CA ILE A 348 7.04 -8.80 14.54
C ILE A 348 7.13 -9.21 16.02
N GLY A 349 7.46 -10.48 16.31
CA GLY A 349 7.68 -10.97 17.66
C GLY A 349 8.92 -10.33 18.33
N LYS A 350 10.00 -10.09 17.58
CA LYS A 350 11.20 -9.38 18.08
C LYS A 350 10.91 -7.93 18.48
N LEU A 351 9.86 -7.32 17.91
CA LEU A 351 9.38 -5.97 18.22
C LEU A 351 8.25 -5.95 19.26
N GLY A 352 7.96 -7.08 19.91
CA GLY A 352 6.86 -7.22 20.86
C GLY A 352 5.48 -6.95 20.25
N GLY A 353 5.33 -7.10 18.92
CA GLY A 353 4.04 -7.01 18.25
C GLY A 353 3.26 -8.32 18.32
N ASP A 354 1.96 -8.24 18.10
CA ASP A 354 1.09 -9.40 18.03
C ASP A 354 1.52 -10.33 16.88
N PRO A 355 1.96 -11.57 17.17
CA PRO A 355 2.32 -12.54 16.13
C PRO A 355 1.13 -13.00 15.28
N LEU A 356 -0.10 -12.70 15.68
CA LEU A 356 -1.31 -13.01 14.91
C LEU A 356 -1.68 -11.93 13.88
N ALA A 357 -1.03 -10.76 13.90
CA ALA A 357 -1.40 -9.62 13.06
C ALA A 357 -1.40 -9.92 11.55
N GLY A 358 -0.50 -10.78 11.07
CA GLY A 358 -0.51 -11.21 9.67
C GLY A 358 -1.76 -12.03 9.30
N PHE A 359 -2.23 -12.88 10.22
CA PHE A 359 -3.43 -13.68 10.03
C PHE A 359 -4.71 -12.86 10.19
N THR A 360 -4.76 -11.91 11.13
CA THR A 360 -5.92 -11.00 11.28
C THR A 360 -6.05 -10.11 10.05
N LEU A 361 -4.92 -9.56 9.56
CA LEU A 361 -4.90 -8.77 8.34
C LEU A 361 -5.34 -9.60 7.14
N HIS A 362 -4.82 -10.81 6.99
CA HIS A 362 -5.25 -11.74 5.94
C HIS A 362 -6.76 -11.96 5.98
N TYR A 363 -7.34 -12.28 7.14
CA TYR A 363 -8.78 -12.47 7.31
C TYR A 363 -9.59 -11.23 6.90
N LYS A 364 -9.19 -10.04 7.35
CA LYS A 364 -9.85 -8.76 6.98
C LYS A 364 -9.82 -8.53 5.47
N LEU A 365 -8.68 -8.74 4.84
CA LEU A 365 -8.54 -8.53 3.39
C LEU A 365 -9.30 -9.59 2.58
N ALA A 366 -9.27 -10.85 3.02
CA ALA A 366 -9.97 -11.95 2.38
C ALA A 366 -11.49 -11.75 2.43
N THR A 367 -12.04 -11.44 3.61
CA THR A 367 -13.48 -11.15 3.78
C THR A 367 -13.92 -9.89 3.06
N ALA A 368 -13.02 -8.92 2.84
CA ALA A 368 -13.26 -7.73 2.04
C ALA A 368 -13.13 -7.94 0.52
N GLY A 369 -12.78 -9.15 0.05
CA GLY A 369 -12.68 -9.44 -1.39
C GLY A 369 -11.42 -8.89 -2.08
N LEU A 370 -10.38 -8.53 -1.32
CA LEU A 370 -9.21 -7.78 -1.83
C LEU A 370 -8.11 -8.68 -2.41
N ALA A 371 -8.49 -9.61 -3.30
CA ALA A 371 -7.62 -10.64 -3.87
C ALA A 371 -6.36 -10.12 -4.56
N ASP A 372 -6.34 -8.83 -4.93
CA ASP A 372 -5.26 -8.16 -5.64
C ASP A 372 -4.24 -7.48 -4.71
N SER A 373 -4.25 -7.85 -3.43
CA SER A 373 -3.27 -7.46 -2.41
C SER A 373 -2.24 -8.56 -2.19
N SER A 374 -0.95 -8.20 -2.18
CA SER A 374 0.14 -9.14 -1.83
C SER A 374 0.13 -9.60 -0.38
N LEU A 375 -0.57 -8.85 0.49
CA LEU A 375 -0.74 -9.15 1.91
C LEU A 375 -1.76 -10.29 2.14
N ILE A 376 -2.53 -10.68 1.12
CA ILE A 376 -3.34 -11.89 1.19
C ILE A 376 -2.45 -13.10 0.93
N LEU A 377 -2.45 -14.02 1.90
CA LEU A 377 -1.85 -15.34 1.77
C LEU A 377 -2.68 -16.17 0.79
N ASP A 378 -2.08 -16.57 -0.33
CA ASP A 378 -2.65 -17.61 -1.19
C ASP A 378 -2.68 -18.96 -0.45
N GLU A 379 -3.36 -19.97 -1.00
CA GLU A 379 -3.54 -21.28 -0.32
C GLU A 379 -2.20 -21.91 0.12
N ALA A 380 -1.16 -21.81 -0.71
CA ALA A 380 0.14 -22.38 -0.42
C ALA A 380 0.85 -21.62 0.71
N ARG A 381 0.86 -20.27 0.63
CA ARG A 381 1.43 -19.40 1.66
C ARG A 381 0.71 -19.53 2.99
N LEU A 382 -0.62 -19.60 2.97
CA LEU A 382 -1.44 -19.75 4.18
C LEU A 382 -1.12 -21.08 4.88
N LYS A 383 -1.09 -22.18 4.14
CA LYS A 383 -0.68 -23.49 4.67
C LYS A 383 0.70 -23.44 5.31
N GLU A 384 1.69 -22.92 4.59
CA GLU A 384 3.06 -22.87 5.09
C GLU A 384 3.21 -21.99 6.34
N LEU A 385 2.60 -20.80 6.34
CA LEU A 385 2.69 -19.89 7.48
C LEU A 385 1.95 -20.42 8.71
N THR A 386 0.80 -21.10 8.52
CA THR A 386 0.06 -21.76 9.61
C THR A 386 0.86 -22.92 10.22
N GLU A 387 1.58 -23.70 9.41
CA GLU A 387 2.50 -24.74 9.90
C GLU A 387 3.64 -24.13 10.76
N VAL A 388 4.24 -23.04 10.30
CA VAL A 388 5.27 -22.30 11.08
C VAL A 388 4.69 -21.79 12.40
N ALA A 389 3.47 -21.26 12.40
CA ALA A 389 2.81 -20.79 13.61
C ALA A 389 2.44 -21.93 14.56
N ALA A 390 2.01 -23.08 14.04
CA ALA A 390 1.71 -24.28 14.82
C ALA A 390 2.95 -24.81 15.55
N LEU A 391 4.11 -24.85 14.88
CA LEU A 391 5.40 -25.21 15.50
C LEU A 391 5.80 -24.27 16.66
N ARG A 392 5.27 -23.05 16.69
CA ARG A 392 5.45 -22.06 17.75
C ARG A 392 4.35 -22.09 18.82
N GLY A 393 3.48 -23.10 18.80
CA GLY A 393 2.37 -23.25 19.76
C GLY A 393 1.19 -22.31 19.52
N MET A 394 1.12 -21.64 18.36
CA MET A 394 0.06 -20.67 18.04
C MET A 394 -1.08 -21.25 17.20
N GLY A 395 -1.03 -22.54 16.83
CA GLY A 395 -1.97 -23.14 15.86
C GLY A 395 -3.44 -22.94 16.21
N GLY A 396 -3.83 -23.15 17.47
CA GLY A 396 -5.21 -22.94 17.92
C GLY A 396 -5.67 -21.48 17.79
N LYS A 397 -4.83 -20.52 18.20
CA LYS A 397 -5.14 -19.08 18.08
C LYS A 397 -5.23 -18.62 16.62
N VAL A 398 -4.36 -19.14 15.77
CA VAL A 398 -4.41 -18.86 14.33
C VAL A 398 -5.70 -19.38 13.70
N ALA A 399 -6.15 -20.59 14.07
CA ALA A 399 -7.42 -21.12 13.58
C ALA A 399 -8.61 -20.23 13.98
N LEU A 400 -8.66 -19.74 15.22
CA LEU A 400 -9.70 -18.81 15.68
C LEU A 400 -9.71 -17.52 14.84
N VAL A 401 -8.54 -16.89 14.67
CA VAL A 401 -8.41 -15.65 13.89
C VAL A 401 -8.84 -15.83 12.43
N LEU A 402 -8.46 -16.95 11.81
CA LEU A 402 -8.85 -17.24 10.43
C LEU A 402 -10.35 -17.51 10.28
N ASN A 403 -11.04 -17.84 11.36
CA ASN A 403 -12.50 -17.95 11.41
C ASN A 403 -13.18 -16.62 11.77
N GLY A 404 -12.43 -15.58 12.11
CA GLY A 404 -12.95 -14.28 12.58
C GLY A 404 -13.30 -14.27 14.06
N GLU A 405 -12.80 -15.22 14.83
CA GLU A 405 -13.05 -15.36 16.26
C GLU A 405 -11.93 -14.71 17.09
N ASP A 406 -12.24 -14.43 18.36
CA ASP A 406 -11.28 -13.85 19.29
C ASP A 406 -10.20 -14.89 19.66
N PRO A 407 -8.90 -14.64 19.39
CA PRO A 407 -7.82 -15.57 19.70
C PRO A 407 -7.59 -15.84 21.19
N ASP A 408 -8.16 -15.02 22.07
CA ASP A 408 -8.08 -15.20 23.52
C ASP A 408 -9.32 -15.90 24.11
N THR A 409 -10.21 -16.39 23.23
CA THR A 409 -11.34 -17.24 23.62
C THR A 409 -10.82 -18.48 24.38
N PRO A 410 -11.35 -18.79 25.59
CA PRO A 410 -10.86 -19.88 26.41
C PRO A 410 -10.93 -21.25 25.69
N PRO A 411 -9.93 -22.13 25.86
CA PRO A 411 -9.86 -23.42 25.16
C PRO A 411 -11.10 -24.31 25.34
N ALA A 412 -11.79 -24.21 26.49
CA ALA A 412 -13.01 -24.98 26.76
C ALA A 412 -14.17 -24.62 25.80
N ALA A 413 -14.25 -23.36 25.36
CA ALA A 413 -15.23 -22.91 24.37
C ALA A 413 -14.83 -23.35 22.95
N VAL A 414 -13.53 -23.45 22.67
CA VAL A 414 -13.01 -23.92 21.37
C VAL A 414 -13.27 -25.41 21.19
N THR A 415 -13.01 -26.23 22.23
CA THR A 415 -13.31 -27.67 22.20
C THR A 415 -14.79 -27.94 22.08
N SER A 416 -15.66 -27.14 22.71
CA SER A 416 -17.11 -27.26 22.54
C SER A 416 -17.56 -26.85 21.14
N LEU A 417 -16.97 -25.80 20.55
CA LEU A 417 -17.28 -25.38 19.18
C LEU A 417 -16.89 -26.45 18.16
N VAL A 418 -15.71 -27.07 18.32
CA VAL A 418 -15.27 -28.18 17.46
C VAL A 418 -16.18 -29.40 17.65
N ALA A 419 -16.50 -29.77 18.89
CA ALA A 419 -17.38 -30.91 19.19
C ALA A 419 -18.82 -30.69 18.73
N GLU A 420 -19.35 -29.46 18.85
CA GLU A 420 -20.70 -29.08 18.42
C GLU A 420 -20.80 -29.00 16.89
N GLN A 421 -19.73 -28.56 16.22
CA GLN A 421 -19.61 -28.65 14.75
C GLN A 421 -19.53 -30.10 14.27
N GLU A 422 -18.79 -30.97 14.97
CA GLU A 422 -18.73 -32.41 14.68
C GLU A 422 -20.09 -33.10 14.86
N ASP A 423 -20.81 -32.86 15.96
CA ASP A 423 -22.15 -33.43 16.22
C ASP A 423 -23.19 -32.94 15.18
N THR A 424 -23.11 -31.65 14.81
CA THR A 424 -23.99 -31.08 13.77
C THR A 424 -23.73 -31.72 12.39
N LEU A 425 -22.47 -32.00 12.06
CA LEU A 425 -22.07 -32.68 10.82
C LEU A 425 -22.54 -34.13 10.79
N VAL A 426 -22.40 -34.86 11.90
CA VAL A 426 -22.89 -36.25 12.02
C VAL A 426 -24.40 -36.30 11.81
N ARG A 427 -25.17 -35.44 12.47
CA ARG A 427 -26.63 -35.37 12.29
C ARG A 427 -27.04 -35.00 10.86
N GLN A 428 -26.31 -34.09 10.20
CA GLN A 428 -26.59 -33.73 8.81
C GLN A 428 -26.30 -34.88 7.84
N LEU A 429 -25.25 -35.68 8.09
CA LEU A 429 -24.94 -36.87 7.30
C LEU A 429 -25.97 -38.00 7.51
N GLU A 430 -26.47 -38.17 8.74
CA GLU A 430 -27.53 -39.14 9.05
C GLU A 430 -28.87 -38.78 8.39
N THR A 431 -29.20 -37.48 8.33
CA THR A 431 -30.43 -37.01 7.65
C THR A 431 -30.33 -36.97 6.12
N ALA A 432 -29.12 -37.01 5.55
CA ALA A 432 -28.88 -37.03 4.10
C ALA A 432 -28.76 -38.44 3.50
N ALA A 433 -28.74 -39.49 4.33
CA ALA A 433 -28.76 -40.87 3.86
C ALA A 433 -30.16 -41.20 3.28
N PRO A 434 -30.27 -41.65 2.01
CA PRO A 434 -31.56 -42.06 1.45
C PRO A 434 -32.12 -43.25 2.25
N PRO A 435 -33.44 -43.33 2.47
CA PRO A 435 -34.03 -44.43 3.23
C PRO A 435 -33.68 -45.76 2.54
N ALA A 436 -33.10 -46.67 3.31
CA ALA A 436 -32.74 -48.00 2.85
C ALA A 436 -33.95 -48.65 2.15
N THR A 437 -33.82 -48.88 0.85
CA THR A 437 -34.82 -49.59 0.05
C THR A 437 -34.91 -51.02 0.58
N ARG A 438 -36.02 -51.35 1.26
CA ARG A 438 -36.39 -52.73 1.58
C ARG A 438 -36.56 -53.49 0.26
N SER A 439 -35.63 -54.41 -0.02
CA SER A 439 -35.80 -55.38 -1.10
C SER A 439 -36.97 -56.29 -0.77
N TRP A 440 -38.03 -56.22 -1.57
CA TRP A 440 -39.04 -57.27 -1.61
C TRP A 440 -38.46 -58.43 -2.42
N ALA A 441 -38.09 -59.51 -1.73
CA ALA A 441 -37.86 -60.80 -2.34
C ALA A 441 -39.14 -61.64 -2.23
N SER A 442 -39.52 -62.19 -3.37
CA SER A 442 -40.66 -63.04 -3.68
C SER A 442 -40.83 -64.27 -2.79
N SER A 443 -42.09 -64.60 -2.49
CA SER A 443 -42.63 -65.97 -2.49
C SER A 443 -44.06 -65.94 -3.01
#